data_AF-A0A4Q4VD46-F1
#
_entry.id   AF-A0A4Q4VD46-F1
#
_cell.length_a   1.000
_cell.length_b   1.000
_cell.length_c   1.000
_cell.angle_alpha   90.00
_cell.angle_beta   90.00
_cell.angle_gamma   90.00
#
_symmetry.space_group_name_H-M   'P 1'
#
loop_
_entity.id
_entity.type
_entity.pdbx_description
1 polymer ?
#
loop_
_entity_poly.entity_id
_entity_poly.type
_entity_poly.pdbx_seq_one_letter_code
_entity_poly.pdbx_strand_id
1 'polypeptide(L)'
;MDDTLPLLSNPDSQIGGRYDEQNSKDIVDFDPKGDAENPMEWPVAYKWSIVALLALTAFTVTFTCSAVVPIANRIVDDLDGAQSSKSASVLLVTIWELGEAAGPLLIGPLSEVFGRYPVINVSNVLFIAATVLVATSQSSSLLVGARALTGVAVATNVLSPAIVGDIFLPERRGTAMSFILMAPLLGGAVGPAISGAIAERLGWRRVIWMSVALASFCEVVFLSFFRETYRVPILRRRAARLRQETGNDSLKTVFDIEGRGLLQNVGESVMRPMVVFLNSGILQAMSVFGALVFTFFYIMAISLP
;
A
#
# COMPACT_ATOMS: atom_id res chain seq x y z
N MET A 1 0.87 -33.58 38.72
CA MET A 1 0.28 -32.38 38.12
C MET A 1 0.82 -32.35 36.72
N ASP A 2 -0.03 -32.71 35.77
CA ASP A 2 0.30 -33.07 34.39
C ASP A 2 -0.37 -32.02 33.49
N ASP A 3 0.42 -31.13 32.89
CA ASP A 3 -0.02 -29.89 32.23
C ASP A 3 -0.34 -30.07 30.72
N THR A 4 -0.94 -31.20 30.32
CA THR A 4 -1.16 -31.53 28.90
C THR A 4 -2.62 -31.69 28.48
N LEU A 5 -3.59 -31.25 29.29
CA LEU A 5 -5.02 -31.32 28.92
C LEU A 5 -5.64 -29.93 28.65
N PRO A 6 -6.35 -29.74 27.51
CA PRO A 6 -7.04 -28.50 27.22
C PRO A 6 -8.27 -28.30 28.13
N LEU A 7 -8.32 -27.13 28.76
CA LEU A 7 -9.23 -26.71 29.84
C LEU A 7 -10.67 -26.35 29.40
N LEU A 8 -11.22 -26.93 28.33
CA LEU A 8 -12.62 -26.70 27.94
C LEU A 8 -13.29 -27.99 27.45
N SER A 9 -13.61 -28.88 28.38
CA SER A 9 -14.70 -29.85 28.19
C SER A 9 -16.03 -29.13 28.45
N ASN A 10 -16.62 -28.54 27.41
CA ASN A 10 -17.98 -27.99 27.49
C ASN A 10 -18.99 -28.98 26.88
N PRO A 11 -20.02 -29.41 27.63
CA PRO A 11 -20.93 -30.50 27.27
C PRO A 11 -22.07 -30.07 26.31
N ASP A 12 -21.75 -29.30 25.26
CA ASP A 12 -22.66 -28.98 24.15
C ASP A 12 -22.34 -29.81 22.88
N SER A 13 -21.75 -30.98 23.08
CA SER A 13 -21.52 -32.01 22.06
C SER A 13 -22.80 -32.72 21.58
N GLN A 14 -23.95 -32.04 21.63
CA GLN A 14 -25.22 -32.48 21.04
C GLN A 14 -25.91 -31.43 20.17
N ILE A 15 -25.17 -30.44 19.63
CA ILE A 15 -25.58 -29.64 18.46
C ILE A 15 -24.73 -30.03 17.24
N GLY A 16 -24.35 -31.31 17.16
CA GLY A 16 -23.81 -31.96 15.98
C GLY A 16 -24.87 -32.85 15.37
N GLY A 17 -25.81 -32.29 14.59
CA GLY A 17 -26.87 -33.11 14.01
C GLY A 17 -27.94 -32.42 13.18
N ARG A 18 -27.68 -31.26 12.55
CA ARG A 18 -28.50 -30.74 11.43
C ARG A 18 -27.95 -29.47 10.75
N TYR A 19 -26.64 -29.30 10.65
CA TYR A 19 -26.10 -28.30 9.73
C TYR A 19 -25.91 -28.99 8.38
N ASP A 20 -26.76 -28.63 7.43
CA ASP A 20 -26.89 -29.23 6.12
C ASP A 20 -25.54 -29.51 5.45
N GLU A 21 -25.19 -30.80 5.32
CA GLU A 21 -24.21 -31.31 4.35
C GLU A 21 -24.50 -30.86 2.91
N GLN A 22 -25.70 -30.31 2.68
CA GLN A 22 -26.16 -29.76 1.41
C GLN A 22 -25.69 -28.32 1.15
N ASN A 23 -25.41 -27.52 2.20
CA ASN A 23 -24.96 -26.12 2.07
C ASN A 23 -23.42 -25.97 1.99
N SER A 24 -22.68 -27.00 2.43
CA SER A 24 -21.21 -27.05 2.33
C SER A 24 -20.72 -27.23 0.88
N LYS A 25 -21.55 -27.81 0.01
CA LYS A 25 -21.21 -28.04 -1.41
C LYS A 25 -21.21 -26.77 -2.28
N ASP A 26 -21.83 -25.69 -1.81
CA ASP A 26 -21.97 -24.44 -2.58
C ASP A 26 -20.97 -23.34 -2.16
N ILE A 27 -20.10 -23.61 -1.17
CA ILE A 27 -19.06 -22.69 -0.72
C ILE A 27 -17.76 -22.96 -1.46
N VAL A 28 -17.37 -22.03 -2.32
CA VAL A 28 -16.09 -22.09 -3.05
C VAL A 28 -14.96 -21.61 -2.13
N ASP A 29 -14.09 -22.52 -1.71
CA ASP A 29 -12.81 -22.26 -1.04
C ASP A 29 -11.67 -22.98 -1.78
N PHE A 30 -10.42 -22.68 -1.43
CA PHE A 30 -9.23 -23.34 -2.01
C PHE A 30 -9.19 -24.83 -1.62
N ASP A 31 -8.76 -25.68 -2.56
CA ASP A 31 -8.67 -27.12 -2.31
C ASP A 31 -7.59 -27.42 -1.25
N PRO A 32 -7.92 -28.14 -0.16
CA PRO A 32 -6.95 -28.57 0.85
C PRO A 32 -5.80 -29.43 0.30
N LYS A 33 -5.93 -30.01 -0.90
CA LYS A 33 -4.91 -30.85 -1.56
C LYS A 33 -3.89 -30.07 -2.39
N GLY A 34 -4.09 -28.77 -2.51
CA GLY A 34 -3.21 -27.85 -3.20
C GLY A 34 -3.87 -27.22 -4.42
N ASP A 35 -3.60 -25.94 -4.63
CA ASP A 35 -4.24 -25.11 -5.62
C ASP A 35 -3.27 -24.09 -6.22
N ALA A 36 -3.09 -24.14 -7.55
CA ALA A 36 -2.24 -23.19 -8.27
C ALA A 36 -2.73 -21.73 -8.15
N GLU A 37 -4.01 -21.52 -7.80
CA GLU A 37 -4.58 -20.19 -7.54
C GLU A 37 -4.32 -19.71 -6.09
N ASN A 38 -3.85 -20.57 -5.17
CA ASN A 38 -3.54 -20.20 -3.80
C ASN A 38 -2.20 -19.44 -3.72
N PRO A 39 -2.18 -18.15 -3.33
CA PRO A 39 -0.95 -17.36 -3.23
C PRO A 39 0.08 -17.92 -2.23
N MET A 40 -0.38 -18.70 -1.24
CA MET A 40 0.49 -19.37 -0.27
C MET A 40 1.25 -20.57 -0.84
N GLU A 41 0.83 -21.11 -1.98
CA GLU A 41 1.47 -22.29 -2.60
C GLU A 41 2.33 -21.96 -3.81
N TRP A 42 2.43 -20.67 -4.17
CA TRP A 42 3.24 -20.24 -5.29
C TRP A 42 4.73 -20.60 -5.13
N PRO A 43 5.44 -20.79 -6.26
CA PRO A 43 6.88 -21.03 -6.25
C PRO A 43 7.61 -19.95 -5.45
N VAL A 44 8.57 -20.36 -4.63
CA VAL A 44 9.34 -19.45 -3.77
C VAL A 44 9.99 -18.32 -4.59
N ALA A 45 10.50 -18.63 -5.78
CA ALA A 45 11.07 -17.63 -6.69
C ALA A 45 10.06 -16.53 -7.08
N TYR A 46 8.80 -16.90 -7.30
CA TYR A 46 7.74 -15.94 -7.66
C TYR A 46 7.34 -15.05 -6.47
N LYS A 47 7.29 -15.63 -5.26
CA LYS A 47 7.06 -14.85 -4.03
C LYS A 47 8.16 -13.81 -3.80
N TRP A 48 9.41 -14.22 -3.98
CA TRP A 48 10.55 -13.30 -3.87
C TRP A 48 10.60 -12.27 -5.00
N SER A 49 10.15 -12.59 -6.21
CA SER A 49 10.01 -11.57 -7.26
C SER A 49 8.96 -10.53 -6.89
N ILE A 50 7.84 -10.91 -6.26
CA ILE A 50 6.84 -9.95 -5.75
C ILE A 50 7.47 -9.06 -4.66
N VAL A 51 8.21 -9.63 -3.72
CA VAL A 51 8.92 -8.86 -2.67
C VAL A 51 9.91 -7.87 -3.31
N ALA A 52 10.67 -8.30 -4.31
CA ALA A 52 11.61 -7.43 -5.02
C ALA A 52 10.89 -6.30 -5.78
N LEU A 53 9.73 -6.57 -6.38
CA LEU A 53 8.91 -5.56 -7.04
C LEU A 53 8.37 -4.54 -6.04
N LEU A 54 7.82 -5.00 -4.91
CA LEU A 54 7.35 -4.12 -3.84
C LEU A 54 8.48 -3.25 -3.30
N ALA A 55 9.66 -3.84 -3.06
CA ALA A 55 10.86 -3.12 -2.66
C ALA A 55 11.28 -2.06 -3.69
N LEU A 56 11.28 -2.40 -4.99
CA LEU A 56 11.63 -1.47 -6.06
C LEU A 56 10.64 -0.29 -6.17
N THR A 57 9.34 -0.57 -6.02
CA THR A 57 8.32 0.49 -5.98
C THR A 57 8.48 1.38 -4.74
N ALA A 58 8.75 0.80 -3.57
CA ALA A 58 9.01 1.55 -2.34
C ALA A 58 10.25 2.43 -2.45
N PHE A 59 11.35 1.89 -3.01
CA PHE A 59 12.54 2.67 -3.35
C PHE A 59 12.20 3.86 -4.25
N THR A 60 11.39 3.65 -5.28
CA THR A 60 11.05 4.70 -6.26
C THR A 60 10.22 5.82 -5.64
N VAL A 61 9.25 5.47 -4.77
CA VAL A 61 8.46 6.45 -4.01
C VAL A 61 9.37 7.28 -3.12
N THR A 62 10.21 6.63 -2.30
CA THR A 62 11.11 7.35 -1.38
C THR A 62 12.13 8.18 -2.14
N PHE A 63 12.73 7.65 -3.20
CA PHE A 63 13.64 8.39 -4.08
C PHE A 63 12.98 9.67 -4.63
N THR A 64 11.75 9.57 -5.11
CA THR A 64 11.00 10.71 -5.70
C THR A 64 10.66 11.77 -4.65
N CYS A 65 10.30 11.36 -3.44
CA CYS A 65 10.08 12.31 -2.35
C CYS A 65 11.39 13.00 -1.94
N SER A 66 12.41 12.23 -1.58
CA SER A 66 13.68 12.74 -1.08
C SER A 66 14.44 13.56 -2.12
N ALA A 67 14.26 13.28 -3.41
CA ALA A 67 14.86 14.05 -4.50
C ALA A 67 14.43 15.53 -4.54
N VAL A 68 13.28 15.89 -3.96
CA VAL A 68 12.80 17.28 -3.95
C VAL A 68 13.32 18.07 -2.77
N VAL A 69 13.69 17.43 -1.66
CA VAL A 69 14.17 18.09 -0.45
C VAL A 69 15.34 19.07 -0.70
N PRO A 70 16.45 18.68 -1.35
CA PRO A 70 17.58 19.59 -1.55
C PRO A 70 17.32 20.68 -2.59
N ILE A 71 16.31 20.50 -3.46
CA ILE A 71 16.02 21.40 -4.58
C ILE A 71 14.77 22.25 -4.36
N ALA A 72 14.05 22.06 -3.25
CA ALA A 72 12.79 22.74 -2.94
C ALA A 72 12.93 24.27 -3.01
N ASN A 73 14.01 24.83 -2.45
CA ASN A 73 14.27 26.27 -2.53
C ASN A 73 14.47 26.74 -3.98
N ARG A 74 15.27 26.01 -4.76
CA ARG A 74 15.51 26.33 -6.18
C ARG A 74 14.23 26.25 -7.01
N ILE A 75 13.32 25.34 -6.68
CA ILE A 75 12.01 25.21 -7.34
C ILE A 75 11.15 26.44 -7.09
N VAL A 76 11.05 26.89 -5.84
CA VAL A 76 10.24 28.07 -5.48
C VAL A 76 10.85 29.34 -6.07
N ASP A 77 12.18 29.49 -6.03
CA ASP A 77 12.87 30.64 -6.61
C ASP A 77 12.67 30.72 -8.13
N ASP A 78 12.66 29.58 -8.84
CA ASP A 78 12.44 29.51 -10.29
C ASP A 78 10.97 29.81 -10.69
N LEU A 79 10.01 29.50 -9.81
CA LEU A 79 8.58 29.67 -10.09
C LEU A 79 8.01 31.03 -9.66
N ASP A 80 8.39 31.51 -8.47
CA ASP A 80 7.81 32.71 -7.85
C ASP A 80 8.78 33.91 -7.84
N GLY A 81 10.06 33.70 -8.18
CA GLY A 81 11.07 34.76 -8.29
C GLY A 81 11.14 35.63 -7.04
N ALA A 82 10.85 36.94 -7.19
CA ALA A 82 10.89 37.91 -6.09
C ALA A 82 9.78 37.75 -5.02
N GLN A 83 8.78 36.90 -5.25
CA GLN A 83 7.76 36.53 -4.25
C GLN A 83 8.06 35.22 -3.52
N SER A 84 9.25 34.64 -3.74
CA SER A 84 9.69 33.42 -3.07
C SER A 84 9.68 33.59 -1.55
N SER A 85 8.78 32.85 -0.89
CA SER A 85 8.74 32.74 0.57
C SER A 85 9.40 31.43 0.98
N LYS A 86 10.31 31.47 1.96
CA LYS A 86 10.88 30.26 2.58
C LYS A 86 9.79 29.28 3.06
N SER A 87 8.62 29.79 3.43
CA SER A 87 7.47 28.98 3.81
C SER A 87 6.96 28.09 2.69
N ALA A 88 7.06 28.52 1.43
CA ALA A 88 6.63 27.71 0.28
C ALA A 88 7.51 26.49 0.07
N SER A 89 8.84 26.61 0.25
CA SER A 89 9.77 25.47 0.13
C SER A 89 9.52 24.42 1.21
N VAL A 90 9.25 24.86 2.44
CA VAL A 90 8.89 23.95 3.54
C VAL A 90 7.54 23.30 3.27
N LEU A 91 6.56 24.07 2.77
CA LEU A 91 5.24 23.55 2.41
C LEU A 91 5.31 22.44 1.34
N LEU A 92 6.22 22.54 0.37
CA LEU A 92 6.39 21.50 -0.65
C LEU A 92 6.78 20.14 -0.09
N VAL A 93 7.57 20.12 0.98
CA VAL A 93 7.98 18.88 1.65
C VAL A 93 6.87 18.41 2.57
N THR A 94 6.32 19.29 3.42
CA THR A 94 5.33 18.90 4.44
C THR A 94 3.97 18.53 3.86
N ILE A 95 3.54 19.13 2.74
CA ILE A 95 2.26 18.79 2.11
C ILE A 95 2.26 17.37 1.55
N TRP A 96 3.42 16.87 1.13
CA TRP A 96 3.56 15.50 0.64
C TRP A 96 3.37 14.51 1.78
N GLU A 97 4.03 14.75 2.93
CA GLU A 97 3.88 13.95 4.15
C GLU A 97 2.42 13.95 4.64
N LEU A 98 1.74 15.09 4.56
CA LEU A 98 0.31 15.18 4.89
C LEU A 98 -0.54 14.32 3.95
N GLY A 99 -0.22 14.31 2.65
CA GLY A 99 -0.84 13.46 1.67
C GLY A 99 -0.60 11.97 1.97
N GLU A 100 0.64 11.60 2.28
CA GLU A 100 1.01 10.23 2.67
C GLU A 100 0.32 9.79 3.97
N ALA A 101 0.08 10.70 4.93
CA ALA A 101 -0.69 10.38 6.12
C ALA A 101 -2.18 10.13 5.83
N ALA A 102 -2.75 10.85 4.85
CA ALA A 102 -4.17 10.76 4.50
C ALA A 102 -4.49 9.59 3.54
N GLY A 103 -3.61 9.29 2.58
CA GLY A 103 -3.80 8.26 1.56
C GLY A 103 -4.15 6.86 2.12
N PRO A 104 -3.43 6.33 3.12
CA PRO A 104 -3.68 5.01 3.72
C PRO A 104 -5.09 4.82 4.24
N LEU A 105 -5.74 5.88 4.73
CA LEU A 105 -7.10 5.84 5.26
C LEU A 105 -8.12 5.45 4.18
N LEU A 106 -7.83 5.74 2.91
CA LEU A 106 -8.66 5.38 1.77
C LEU A 106 -8.18 4.10 1.11
N ILE A 107 -6.87 4.01 0.86
CA ILE A 107 -6.24 2.94 0.08
C ILE A 107 -6.38 1.56 0.77
N GLY A 108 -6.19 1.50 2.10
CA GLY A 108 -6.32 0.27 2.87
C GLY A 108 -7.69 -0.40 2.68
N PRO A 109 -8.80 0.27 3.07
CA PRO A 109 -10.16 -0.19 2.87
C PRO A 109 -10.50 -0.54 1.42
N LEU A 110 -10.08 0.31 0.48
CA LEU A 110 -10.36 0.12 -0.93
C LEU A 110 -9.76 -1.18 -1.44
N SER A 111 -8.56 -1.53 -0.96
CA SER A 111 -7.86 -2.75 -1.37
C SER A 111 -8.44 -4.04 -0.77
N GLU A 112 -9.24 -3.95 0.29
CA GLU A 112 -10.03 -5.07 0.81
C GLU A 112 -11.33 -5.27 0.03
N VAL A 113 -11.93 -4.19 -0.48
CA VAL A 113 -13.19 -4.27 -1.25
C VAL A 113 -12.94 -4.66 -2.71
N PHE A 114 -11.95 -4.03 -3.35
CA PHE A 114 -11.69 -4.18 -4.79
C PHE A 114 -10.56 -5.17 -5.12
N GLY A 115 -9.74 -5.56 -4.14
CA GLY A 115 -8.54 -6.36 -4.33
C GLY A 115 -7.26 -5.53 -4.33
N ARG A 116 -6.11 -6.20 -4.16
CA ARG A 116 -4.81 -5.53 -3.97
C ARG A 116 -4.24 -5.08 -5.31
N TYR A 117 -4.41 -5.89 -6.37
CA TYR A 117 -3.91 -5.57 -7.70
C TYR A 117 -4.50 -4.29 -8.32
N PRO A 118 -5.84 -4.14 -8.45
CA PRO A 118 -6.40 -2.95 -9.10
C PRO A 118 -6.13 -1.68 -8.29
N VAL A 119 -6.12 -1.77 -6.96
CA VAL A 119 -5.88 -0.60 -6.10
C VAL A 119 -4.43 -0.13 -6.15
N ILE A 120 -3.45 -1.04 -6.20
CA ILE A 120 -2.05 -0.62 -6.39
C ILE A 120 -1.86 0.04 -7.75
N ASN A 121 -2.36 -0.56 -8.83
CA ASN A 121 -2.15 -0.01 -10.17
C ASN A 121 -2.79 1.36 -10.33
N VAL A 122 -4.04 1.53 -9.87
CA VAL A 122 -4.72 2.84 -9.93
C VAL A 122 -3.94 3.89 -9.13
N SER A 123 -3.47 3.54 -7.93
CA SER A 123 -2.65 4.43 -7.10
C SER A 123 -1.30 4.75 -7.73
N ASN A 124 -0.61 3.77 -8.33
CA ASN A 124 0.66 3.99 -9.02
C ASN A 124 0.50 4.87 -10.27
N VAL A 125 -0.54 4.64 -11.06
CA VAL A 125 -0.87 5.49 -12.22
C VAL A 125 -1.20 6.90 -11.77
N LEU A 126 -1.97 7.06 -10.68
CA LEU A 126 -2.26 8.37 -10.09
C LEU A 126 -0.98 9.06 -9.59
N PHE A 127 -0.07 8.31 -8.96
CA PHE A 127 1.23 8.79 -8.52
C PHE A 127 2.08 9.30 -9.71
N ILE A 128 2.15 8.53 -10.80
CA ILE A 128 2.88 8.92 -12.02
C ILE A 128 2.24 10.16 -12.64
N ALA A 129 0.93 10.19 -12.81
CA ALA A 129 0.21 11.33 -13.39
C ALA A 129 0.38 12.60 -12.55
N ALA A 130 0.29 12.49 -11.22
CA ALA A 130 0.54 13.59 -10.30
C ALA A 130 2.01 14.05 -10.38
N THR A 131 2.97 13.12 -10.50
CA THR A 131 4.39 13.46 -10.65
C THR A 131 4.67 14.17 -11.98
N VAL A 132 4.01 13.78 -13.07
CA VAL A 132 4.04 14.50 -14.36
C VAL A 132 3.46 15.90 -14.21
N LEU A 133 2.39 16.06 -13.42
CA LEU A 133 1.81 17.38 -13.13
C LEU A 133 2.80 18.25 -12.35
N VAL A 134 3.54 17.68 -11.38
CA VAL A 134 4.63 18.40 -10.71
C VAL A 134 5.70 18.82 -11.71
N ALA A 135 6.13 17.92 -12.62
CA ALA A 135 7.17 18.21 -13.61
C ALA A 135 6.78 19.30 -14.63
N THR A 136 5.49 19.42 -14.96
CA THR A 136 4.95 20.39 -15.92
C THR A 136 4.39 21.66 -15.28
N SER A 137 4.28 21.68 -13.95
CA SER A 137 3.75 22.84 -13.23
C SER A 137 4.56 24.12 -13.47
N GLN A 138 3.85 25.23 -13.69
CA GLN A 138 4.42 26.57 -13.91
C GLN A 138 4.04 27.56 -12.80
N SER A 139 3.34 27.08 -11.76
CA SER A 139 2.92 27.86 -10.60
C SER A 139 3.19 27.06 -9.33
N SER A 140 3.68 27.73 -8.30
CA SER A 140 3.94 27.12 -6.99
C SER A 140 2.69 26.50 -6.37
N SER A 141 1.52 27.14 -6.52
CA SER A 141 0.25 26.61 -5.98
C SER A 141 -0.17 25.30 -6.65
N LEU A 142 -0.01 25.22 -7.97
CA LEU A 142 -0.26 23.98 -8.72
C LEU A 142 0.75 22.89 -8.31
N LEU A 143 2.01 23.26 -8.09
CA LEU A 143 3.06 22.34 -7.67
C LEU A 143 2.77 21.77 -6.27
N VAL A 144 2.36 22.61 -5.32
CA VAL A 144 1.94 22.20 -3.96
C VAL A 144 0.76 21.21 -4.04
N GLY A 145 -0.28 21.54 -4.82
CA GLY A 145 -1.44 20.66 -4.98
C GLY A 145 -1.09 19.32 -5.64
N ALA A 146 -0.28 19.35 -6.70
CA ALA A 146 0.21 18.14 -7.36
C ALA A 146 1.08 17.30 -6.42
N ARG A 147 1.89 17.94 -5.56
CA ARG A 147 2.67 17.24 -4.53
C ARG A 147 1.81 16.59 -3.46
N ALA A 148 0.78 17.27 -2.97
CA ALA A 148 -0.19 16.66 -2.06
C ALA A 148 -0.79 15.38 -2.68
N LEU A 149 -1.16 15.45 -3.96
CA LEU A 149 -1.73 14.32 -4.69
C LEU A 149 -0.73 13.16 -4.86
N THR A 150 0.55 13.44 -5.12
CA THR A 150 1.57 12.38 -5.13
C THR A 150 1.71 11.67 -3.78
N GLY A 151 1.54 12.37 -2.65
CA GLY A 151 1.56 11.75 -1.32
C GLY A 151 0.34 10.85 -1.08
N VAL A 152 -0.86 11.35 -1.43
CA VAL A 152 -2.13 10.58 -1.29
C VAL A 152 -2.11 9.29 -2.12
N ALA A 153 -1.45 9.31 -3.27
CA ALA A 153 -1.38 8.18 -4.19
C ALA A 153 -0.39 7.07 -3.76
N VAL A 154 0.33 7.22 -2.64
CA VAL A 154 1.27 6.20 -2.15
C VAL A 154 0.52 5.00 -1.59
N ALA A 155 0.37 3.95 -2.40
CA ALA A 155 -0.25 2.69 -1.96
C ALA A 155 0.74 1.67 -1.40
N THR A 156 2.01 1.73 -1.84
CA THR A 156 3.01 0.69 -1.61
C THR A 156 3.28 0.48 -0.11
N ASN A 157 3.40 1.54 0.67
CA ASN A 157 3.71 1.47 2.11
C ASN A 157 2.59 0.78 2.90
N VAL A 158 1.34 0.95 2.46
CA VAL A 158 0.15 0.44 3.15
C VAL A 158 -0.16 -1.00 2.76
N LEU A 159 -0.01 -1.32 1.47
CA LEU A 159 -0.39 -2.63 0.95
C LEU A 159 0.74 -3.65 0.99
N SER A 160 2.01 -3.23 1.07
CA SER A 160 3.13 -4.19 1.13
C SER A 160 3.03 -5.16 2.31
N PRO A 161 2.75 -4.72 3.56
CA PRO A 161 2.56 -5.65 4.68
C PRO A 161 1.37 -6.60 4.47
N ALA A 162 0.28 -6.11 3.86
CA ALA A 162 -0.89 -6.92 3.56
C ALA A 162 -0.58 -8.00 2.51
N ILE A 163 0.09 -7.63 1.41
CA ILE A 163 0.49 -8.57 0.35
C ILE A 163 1.46 -9.62 0.87
N VAL A 164 2.46 -9.21 1.67
CA VAL A 164 3.38 -10.15 2.32
C VAL A 164 2.61 -11.10 3.26
N GLY A 165 1.60 -10.58 3.96
CA GLY A 165 0.69 -11.39 4.78
C GLY A 165 -0.09 -12.43 3.98
N ASP A 166 -0.52 -12.09 2.76
CA ASP A 166 -1.29 -12.95 1.87
C ASP A 166 -0.46 -14.08 1.25
N ILE A 167 0.85 -13.87 1.02
CA ILE A 167 1.72 -14.83 0.29
C ILE A 167 2.72 -15.60 1.19
N PHE A 168 3.07 -15.09 2.37
CA PHE A 168 4.03 -15.72 3.29
C PHE A 168 3.38 -16.20 4.60
N LEU A 169 3.86 -17.35 5.07
CA LEU A 169 3.60 -17.86 6.42
C LEU A 169 4.19 -16.92 7.48
N PRO A 170 3.58 -16.81 8.67
CA PRO A 170 3.96 -15.86 9.72
C PRO A 170 5.46 -15.81 10.03
N GLU A 171 6.14 -16.95 10.01
CA GLU A 171 7.56 -17.10 10.37
C GLU A 171 8.50 -16.44 9.35
N ARG A 172 8.07 -16.30 8.08
CA ARG A 172 8.88 -15.72 6.99
C ARG A 172 8.50 -14.28 6.65
N ARG A 173 7.40 -13.76 7.21
CA ARG A 173 6.92 -12.39 6.94
C ARG A 173 7.94 -11.34 7.38
N GLY A 174 8.60 -11.56 8.52
CA GLY A 174 9.62 -10.64 9.03
C GLY A 174 10.76 -10.43 8.04
N THR A 175 11.33 -11.51 7.51
CA THR A 175 12.44 -11.44 6.54
C THR A 175 12.01 -10.73 5.26
N ALA A 176 10.84 -11.07 4.70
CA ALA A 176 10.33 -10.42 3.50
C ALA A 176 10.12 -8.91 3.72
N MET A 177 9.55 -8.52 4.87
CA MET A 177 9.37 -7.12 5.23
C MET A 177 10.70 -6.38 5.44
N SER A 178 11.71 -7.02 6.03
CA SER A 178 13.04 -6.40 6.18
C SER A 178 13.64 -6.02 4.83
N PHE A 179 13.50 -6.89 3.81
CA PHE A 179 13.97 -6.58 2.45
C PHE A 179 13.21 -5.40 1.83
N ILE A 180 11.89 -5.33 2.04
CA ILE A 180 11.08 -4.20 1.54
C ILE A 180 11.49 -2.90 2.24
N LEU A 181 11.73 -2.94 3.55
CA LEU A 181 12.09 -1.77 4.35
C LEU A 181 13.52 -1.25 4.09
N MET A 182 14.43 -2.09 3.58
CA MET A 182 15.75 -1.63 3.13
C MET A 182 15.67 -0.69 1.92
N ALA A 183 14.67 -0.86 1.07
CA ALA A 183 14.60 -0.14 -0.19
C ALA A 183 14.31 1.36 -0.01
N PRO A 184 13.36 1.79 0.86
CA PRO A 184 13.22 3.18 1.26
C PRO A 184 14.49 3.79 1.85
N LEU A 185 15.25 3.07 2.68
CA LEU A 185 16.51 3.58 3.26
C LEU A 185 17.52 3.95 2.17
N LEU A 186 17.67 3.07 1.17
CA LEU A 186 18.51 3.35 0.01
C LEU A 186 17.96 4.51 -0.84
N GLY A 187 16.64 4.56 -1.05
CA GLY A 187 15.98 5.64 -1.78
C GLY A 187 16.20 7.01 -1.13
N GLY A 188 16.09 7.07 0.20
CA GLY A 188 16.30 8.29 0.99
C GLY A 188 17.76 8.73 1.05
N ALA A 189 18.71 7.80 1.07
CA ALA A 189 20.15 8.12 1.05
C ALA A 189 20.63 8.59 -0.33
N VAL A 190 20.20 7.89 -1.39
CA VAL A 190 20.66 8.14 -2.76
C VAL A 190 19.89 9.28 -3.43
N GLY A 191 18.62 9.48 -3.06
CA GLY A 191 17.72 10.48 -3.64
C GLY A 191 18.30 11.91 -3.62
N PRO A 192 18.65 12.47 -2.45
CA PRO A 192 19.21 13.81 -2.35
C PRO A 192 20.55 13.97 -3.09
N ALA A 193 21.42 12.95 -3.02
CA ALA A 193 22.73 12.98 -3.67
C ALA A 193 22.62 13.06 -5.20
N ILE A 194 21.78 12.21 -5.80
CA ILE A 194 21.58 12.19 -7.26
C ILE A 194 20.82 13.45 -7.72
N SER A 195 19.75 13.81 -7.01
CA SER A 195 18.92 14.96 -7.37
C SER A 195 19.66 16.29 -7.27
N GLY A 196 20.47 16.49 -6.23
CA GLY A 196 21.30 17.69 -6.07
C GLY A 196 22.29 17.85 -7.22
N ALA A 197 23.07 16.79 -7.51
CA ALA A 197 24.06 16.80 -8.59
C ALA A 197 23.45 17.05 -9.97
N ILE A 198 22.27 16.49 -10.23
CA ILE A 198 21.59 16.65 -11.51
C ILE A 198 20.90 18.01 -11.62
N ALA A 199 20.28 18.48 -10.54
CA ALA A 199 19.63 19.79 -10.54
C ALA A 199 20.60 20.95 -10.76
N GLU A 200 21.86 20.81 -10.32
CA GLU A 200 22.91 21.81 -10.59
C GLU A 200 23.26 21.95 -12.06
N ARG A 201 23.24 20.85 -12.82
CA ARG A 201 23.69 20.83 -14.23
C ARG A 201 22.55 20.94 -15.23
N LEU A 202 21.41 20.33 -14.92
CA LEU A 202 20.31 20.09 -15.86
C LEU A 202 18.97 20.70 -15.39
N GLY A 203 18.94 21.29 -14.19
CA GLY A 203 17.75 21.90 -13.61
C GLY A 203 16.81 20.90 -12.91
N TRP A 204 15.94 21.44 -12.05
CA TRP A 204 15.04 20.64 -11.20
C TRP A 204 14.00 19.84 -12.00
N ARG A 205 13.50 20.37 -13.13
CA ARG A 205 12.48 19.69 -13.95
C ARG A 205 12.99 18.34 -14.48
N ARG A 206 14.27 18.24 -14.83
CA ARG A 206 14.89 17.00 -15.31
C ARG A 206 14.97 15.94 -14.21
N VAL A 207 15.18 16.35 -12.96
CA VAL A 207 15.11 15.46 -11.79
C VAL A 207 13.75 14.81 -11.69
N ILE A 208 12.68 15.60 -11.79
CA ILE A 208 11.31 15.08 -11.69
C ILE A 208 10.96 14.19 -12.88
N TRP A 209 11.39 14.55 -14.10
CA TRP A 209 11.20 13.68 -15.27
C TRP A 209 11.92 12.33 -15.16
N MET A 210 13.10 12.28 -14.52
CA MET A 210 13.74 10.99 -14.23
C MET A 210 12.94 10.17 -13.21
N SER A 211 12.37 10.80 -12.18
CA SER A 211 11.45 10.13 -11.25
C SER A 211 10.22 9.58 -11.97
N VAL A 212 9.63 10.34 -12.90
CA VAL A 212 8.53 9.86 -13.76
C VAL A 212 8.96 8.64 -14.57
N ALA A 213 10.13 8.68 -15.22
CA ALA A 213 10.64 7.57 -16.01
C ALA A 213 10.87 6.31 -15.15
N LEU A 214 11.47 6.47 -13.98
CA LEU A 214 11.70 5.38 -13.03
C LEU A 214 10.38 4.79 -12.52
N ALA A 215 9.42 5.63 -12.12
CA ALA A 215 8.10 5.19 -11.66
C ALA A 215 7.31 4.48 -12.77
N SER A 216 7.35 5.01 -13.99
CA SER A 216 6.70 4.39 -15.15
C SER A 216 7.32 3.05 -15.50
N PHE A 217 8.64 2.92 -15.43
CA PHE A 217 9.32 1.64 -15.61
C PHE A 217 8.88 0.63 -14.56
N CYS A 218 8.87 1.02 -13.29
CA CYS A 218 8.41 0.15 -12.20
C CYS A 218 6.96 -0.28 -12.40
N GLU A 219 6.07 0.62 -12.83
CA GLU A 219 4.67 0.30 -13.09
C GLU A 219 4.50 -0.67 -14.26
N VAL A 220 5.25 -0.51 -15.37
CA VAL A 220 5.20 -1.45 -16.49
C VAL A 220 5.64 -2.85 -16.06
N VAL A 221 6.70 -2.94 -15.25
CA VAL A 221 7.15 -4.23 -14.68
C VAL A 221 6.09 -4.78 -13.72
N PHE A 222 5.51 -3.94 -12.87
CA PHE A 222 4.46 -4.34 -11.93
C PHE A 222 3.24 -4.91 -12.66
N LEU A 223 2.75 -4.23 -13.70
CA LEU A 223 1.65 -4.69 -14.55
C LEU A 223 1.93 -6.03 -15.24
N SER A 224 3.19 -6.27 -15.61
CA SER A 224 3.60 -7.48 -16.34
C SER A 224 3.78 -8.70 -15.44
N PHE A 225 4.27 -8.52 -14.21
CA PHE A 225 4.68 -9.61 -13.33
C PHE A 225 3.77 -9.83 -12.12
N PHE A 226 3.06 -8.80 -11.65
CA PHE A 226 2.23 -8.90 -10.45
C PHE A 226 0.88 -9.55 -10.75
N ARG A 227 0.49 -10.53 -9.93
CA ARG A 227 -0.82 -11.19 -9.96
C ARG A 227 -1.57 -10.87 -8.69
N GLU A 228 -2.90 -10.85 -8.76
CA GLU A 228 -3.77 -10.63 -7.60
C GLU A 228 -3.43 -11.62 -6.48
N THR A 229 -3.16 -11.09 -5.28
CA THR A 229 -2.74 -11.86 -4.11
C THR A 229 -3.86 -12.02 -3.09
N TYR A 230 -4.96 -11.27 -3.21
CA TYR A 230 -5.99 -11.27 -2.19
C TYR A 230 -7.00 -12.42 -2.40
N ARG A 231 -7.20 -13.25 -1.36
CA ARG A 231 -8.09 -14.44 -1.42
C ARG A 231 -9.51 -14.11 -1.86
N VAL A 232 -10.08 -13.01 -1.37
CA VAL A 232 -11.49 -12.66 -1.58
C VAL A 232 -11.82 -12.48 -3.08
N PRO A 233 -11.14 -11.61 -3.85
CA PRO A 233 -11.40 -11.45 -5.27
C PRO A 233 -11.02 -12.68 -6.10
N ILE A 234 -10.04 -13.48 -5.69
CA ILE A 234 -9.69 -14.75 -6.35
C ILE A 234 -10.87 -15.73 -6.25
N LEU A 235 -11.37 -15.97 -5.03
CA LEU A 235 -12.51 -16.85 -4.80
C LEU A 235 -13.80 -16.31 -5.44
N ARG A 236 -13.99 -14.99 -5.47
CA ARG A 236 -15.13 -14.36 -6.16
C ARG A 236 -15.10 -14.59 -7.67
N ARG A 237 -13.93 -14.45 -8.31
CA ARG A 237 -13.76 -14.76 -9.75
C ARG A 237 -13.97 -16.24 -10.03
N ARG A 238 -13.47 -17.12 -9.16
CA ARG A 238 -13.66 -18.56 -9.30
C ARG A 238 -15.12 -18.97 -9.14
N ALA A 239 -15.83 -18.44 -8.15
CA ALA A 239 -17.26 -18.66 -7.99
C ALA A 239 -18.07 -18.14 -9.18
N ALA A 240 -17.71 -16.97 -9.74
CA ALA A 240 -18.35 -16.46 -10.95
C ALA A 240 -18.12 -17.37 -12.18
N ARG A 241 -16.91 -17.93 -12.33
CA ARG A 241 -16.61 -18.90 -13.39
C ARG A 241 -17.39 -20.21 -13.20
N LEU A 242 -17.41 -20.74 -11.97
CA LEU A 242 -18.15 -21.96 -11.63
C LEU A 242 -19.66 -21.78 -11.79
N ARG A 243 -20.22 -20.59 -11.51
CA ARG A 243 -21.62 -20.27 -11.82
C ARG A 243 -21.91 -20.37 -13.32
N GLN A 244 -21.02 -19.85 -14.17
CA GLN A 244 -21.17 -19.89 -15.62
C GLN A 244 -21.01 -21.31 -16.20
N GLU A 245 -20.08 -22.09 -15.67
CA GLU A 245 -19.80 -23.46 -16.14
C GLU A 245 -20.83 -24.49 -15.67
N THR A 246 -21.36 -24.33 -14.45
CA THR A 246 -22.27 -25.30 -13.82
C THR A 246 -23.75 -24.93 -14.03
N GLY A 247 -24.04 -23.71 -14.49
CA GLY A 247 -25.41 -23.20 -14.64
C GLY A 247 -26.19 -23.08 -13.33
N ASN A 248 -25.51 -23.17 -12.18
CA ASN A 248 -26.11 -23.14 -10.86
C ASN A 248 -25.93 -21.77 -10.19
N ASP A 249 -27.00 -21.00 -10.12
CA ASP A 249 -27.04 -19.64 -9.57
C ASP A 249 -26.92 -19.60 -8.03
N SER A 250 -26.91 -20.76 -7.35
CA SER A 250 -26.84 -20.85 -5.88
C SER A 250 -25.43 -20.80 -5.30
N LEU A 251 -24.38 -20.98 -6.10
CA LEU A 251 -22.98 -20.99 -5.65
C LEU A 251 -22.59 -19.64 -5.05
N LYS A 252 -22.53 -19.48 -3.73
CA LYS A 252 -22.14 -18.22 -3.07
C LYS A 252 -20.76 -18.37 -2.46
N THR A 253 -19.88 -17.39 -2.68
CA THR A 253 -18.68 -17.28 -1.85
C THR A 253 -19.09 -16.96 -0.42
N VAL A 254 -18.28 -17.36 0.58
CA VAL A 254 -18.48 -16.98 2.00
C VAL A 254 -18.69 -15.46 2.16
N PHE A 255 -18.11 -14.68 1.25
CA PHE A 255 -18.18 -13.21 1.21
C PHE A 255 -19.41 -12.63 0.48
N ASP A 256 -20.11 -13.39 -0.39
CA ASP A 256 -21.34 -12.94 -1.08
C ASP A 256 -22.58 -13.04 -0.17
N ILE A 257 -22.50 -13.78 0.94
CA ILE A 257 -23.59 -13.92 1.93
C ILE A 257 -23.87 -12.56 2.61
N GLU A 258 -22.92 -11.63 2.63
CA GLU A 258 -23.08 -10.35 3.33
C GLU A 258 -23.89 -9.28 2.56
N GLY A 259 -24.25 -9.44 1.29
CA GLY A 259 -25.30 -8.63 0.64
C GLY A 259 -25.19 -7.10 0.74
N ARG A 260 -24.01 -6.52 1.03
CA ARG A 260 -23.85 -5.08 1.25
C ARG A 260 -23.42 -4.37 -0.03
N GLY A 261 -24.03 -3.22 -0.33
CA GLY A 261 -23.70 -2.40 -1.49
C GLY A 261 -22.25 -1.91 -1.45
N LEU A 262 -21.57 -1.90 -2.61
CA LEU A 262 -20.16 -1.51 -2.74
C LEU A 262 -19.82 -0.17 -2.07
N LEU A 263 -20.72 0.83 -2.16
CA LEU A 263 -20.52 2.15 -1.55
C LEU A 263 -20.70 2.14 -0.02
N GLN A 264 -21.60 1.30 0.50
CA GLN A 264 -21.81 1.15 1.94
C GLN A 264 -20.65 0.39 2.59
N ASN A 265 -20.07 -0.57 1.86
CA ASN A 265 -18.85 -1.28 2.28
C ASN A 265 -17.63 -0.36 2.34
N VAL A 266 -17.46 0.56 1.38
CA VAL A 266 -16.34 1.51 1.42
C VAL A 266 -16.47 2.45 2.62
N GLY A 267 -17.67 2.99 2.88
CA GLY A 267 -17.91 3.87 4.02
C GLY A 267 -17.65 3.20 5.37
N GLU A 268 -18.15 1.98 5.58
CA GLU A 268 -17.88 1.21 6.79
C GLU A 268 -16.40 0.81 6.90
N SER A 269 -15.76 0.38 5.81
CA SER A 269 -14.36 -0.04 5.84
C SER A 269 -13.40 1.13 6.12
N VAL A 270 -13.71 2.35 5.68
CA VAL A 270 -12.94 3.56 6.05
C VAL A 270 -13.16 3.93 7.53
N MET A 271 -14.37 3.72 8.06
CA MET A 271 -14.69 4.04 9.45
C MET A 271 -14.14 3.01 10.45
N ARG A 272 -13.93 1.75 10.03
CA ARG A 272 -13.42 0.67 10.88
C ARG A 272 -12.07 1.01 11.53
N PRO A 273 -11.00 1.41 10.80
CA PRO A 273 -9.74 1.82 11.40
C PRO A 273 -9.88 2.98 12.40
N MET A 274 -10.69 3.99 12.07
CA MET A 274 -10.95 5.14 12.95
C MET A 274 -11.60 4.71 14.28
N VAL A 275 -12.63 3.87 14.21
CA VAL A 275 -13.34 3.39 15.40
C VAL A 275 -12.45 2.49 16.25
N VAL A 276 -11.66 1.60 15.62
CA VAL A 276 -10.69 0.75 16.33
C VAL A 276 -9.61 1.59 17.02
N PHE A 277 -9.12 2.63 16.36
CA PHE A 277 -8.16 3.57 16.93
C PHE A 277 -8.71 4.33 18.13
N LEU A 278 -9.93 4.87 18.02
CA LEU A 278 -10.56 5.63 19.10
C LEU A 278 -10.93 4.76 20.31
N ASN A 279 -11.26 3.48 20.09
CA ASN A 279 -11.67 2.58 21.16
C ASN A 279 -10.50 1.84 21.84
N SER A 280 -9.31 1.77 21.21
CA SER A 280 -8.20 0.96 21.72
C SER A 280 -7.08 1.84 22.31
N GLY A 281 -7.02 1.96 23.64
CA GLY A 281 -6.00 2.77 24.32
C GLY A 281 -4.55 2.33 24.05
N ILE A 282 -4.32 1.03 23.86
CA ILE A 282 -2.99 0.48 23.50
C ILE A 282 -2.55 0.98 22.12
N LEU A 283 -3.47 1.00 21.16
CA LEU A 283 -3.17 1.46 19.80
C LEU A 283 -2.84 2.95 19.79
N GLN A 284 -3.56 3.76 20.56
CA GLN A 284 -3.27 5.18 20.74
C GLN A 284 -1.88 5.41 21.36
N ALA A 285 -1.54 4.66 22.40
CA ALA A 285 -0.21 4.74 23.03
C ALA A 285 0.91 4.39 22.04
N MET A 286 0.72 3.33 21.24
CA MET A 286 1.68 2.93 20.20
C MET A 286 1.80 3.97 19.09
N SER A 287 0.69 4.58 18.66
CA SER A 287 0.70 5.63 17.64
C SER A 287 1.37 6.91 18.14
N VAL A 288 1.15 7.32 19.40
CA VAL A 288 1.85 8.48 19.99
C VAL A 288 3.35 8.21 20.09
N PHE A 289 3.75 7.02 20.53
CA PHE A 289 5.16 6.63 20.54
C PHE A 289 5.77 6.66 19.13
N GLY A 290 5.09 6.08 18.14
CA GLY A 290 5.54 6.09 16.74
C GLY A 290 5.66 7.51 16.18
N ALA A 291 4.68 8.37 16.44
CA ALA A 291 4.69 9.78 16.01
C ALA A 291 5.86 10.56 16.62
N LEU A 292 6.16 10.33 17.92
CA LEU A 292 7.32 10.93 18.58
C LEU A 292 8.62 10.49 17.92
N VAL A 293 8.82 9.18 17.71
CA VAL A 293 10.02 8.64 17.06
C VAL A 293 10.18 9.21 15.65
N PHE A 294 9.11 9.25 14.88
CA PHE A 294 9.12 9.79 13.51
C PHE A 294 9.42 11.29 13.48
N THR A 295 8.85 12.06 14.41
CA THR A 295 9.14 13.49 14.56
C THR A 295 10.61 13.74 14.90
N PHE A 296 11.16 12.98 15.86
CA PHE A 296 12.60 13.06 16.20
C PHE A 296 13.49 12.73 15.01
N PHE A 297 13.13 11.71 14.23
CA PHE A 297 13.86 11.34 13.02
C PHE A 297 13.88 12.49 11.99
N TYR A 298 12.74 13.11 11.71
CA TYR A 298 12.68 14.24 10.77
C TYR A 298 13.42 15.48 11.28
N ILE A 299 13.31 15.80 12.57
CA ILE A 299 14.06 16.91 13.17
C ILE A 299 15.56 16.67 13.02
N MET A 300 16.05 15.46 13.31
CA MET A 300 17.45 15.09 13.11
C MET A 300 17.86 15.18 11.63
N ALA A 301 17.05 14.67 10.72
CA ALA A 301 17.33 14.67 9.28
C ALA A 301 17.43 16.09 8.69
N ILE A 302 16.66 17.05 9.21
CA ILE A 302 16.71 18.46 8.77
C ILE A 302 17.83 19.23 9.49
N SER A 303 18.22 18.82 10.70
CA SER A 303 19.23 19.52 11.50
C SER A 303 20.67 19.10 11.20
N LEU A 304 20.89 17.88 10.67
CA LEU A 304 22.20 17.40 10.23
C LEU A 304 22.56 18.05 8.88
N PRO A 305 23.79 18.57 8.73
CA PRO A 305 24.25 19.26 7.51
C PRO A 305 24.44 18.34 6.31
#